data_AF-Q120L1-F1
#
_entry.id   AF-Q120L1-F1
#
_cell.length_a   1.000
_cell.length_b   1.000
_cell.length_c   1.000
_cell.angle_alpha   90.00
_cell.angle_beta   90.00
_cell.angle_gamma   90.00
#
_symmetry.space_group_name_H-M   'P 1'
#
loop_
_entity.id
_entity.type
_entity.pdbx_description
1 polymer ?
#
loop_
_entity_poly.entity_id
_entity_poly.type
_entity_poly.pdbx_seq_one_letter_code
_entity_poly.pdbx_strand_id
1 'polypeptide(L)'
;MSNLGNKRPMISIRRAYEDPSVDDGYRVLVDRLWPRGRSKGSLKLDQWARELAPTDELRKWFAHDPQHWEVFQQRYRSELTEAEKLQLMQLLLANAAGRPITLVYGAKDEQHNQAVVLREVMSKLHLKITKILVAASSAMMAIFHVTPTAAIQLAISELRNSGYARRRICC
;
A
#
# COMPACT_ATOMS: atom_id res chain seq x y z
N MET A 1 23.80 -5.84 -6.04
CA MET A 1 22.54 -6.19 -6.75
C MET A 1 21.75 -7.11 -5.85
N SER A 2 20.85 -6.58 -5.03
CA SER A 2 20.06 -7.36 -4.06
C SER A 2 18.58 -7.14 -4.28
N ASN A 3 17.98 -8.10 -5.00
CA ASN A 3 16.58 -8.53 -5.03
C ASN A 3 15.47 -7.49 -4.83
N LEU A 4 14.98 -6.96 -5.94
CA LEU A 4 13.56 -6.66 -6.14
C LEU A 4 12.80 -7.99 -6.24
N GLY A 5 12.41 -8.59 -5.12
CA GLY A 5 11.67 -9.86 -5.14
C GLY A 5 10.92 -10.11 -3.84
N ASN A 6 9.61 -9.87 -3.86
CA ASN A 6 8.64 -10.11 -2.78
C ASN A 6 8.80 -9.29 -1.49
N LYS A 7 8.42 -8.00 -1.54
CA LYS A 7 7.98 -7.32 -0.31
C LYS A 7 6.64 -7.92 0.15
N ARG A 8 6.68 -8.57 1.32
CA ARG A 8 5.54 -9.07 2.11
C ARG A 8 4.38 -8.06 2.11
N PRO A 9 3.11 -8.50 2.25
CA PRO A 9 1.97 -7.60 2.17
C PRO A 9 2.17 -6.45 3.16
N MET A 10 2.16 -5.22 2.63
CA MET A 10 2.24 -3.97 3.40
C MET A 10 1.06 -3.81 4.37
N ILE A 11 0.17 -4.81 4.49
CA ILE A 11 -1.09 -4.75 5.23
C ILE A 11 -1.24 -6.05 6.03
N SER A 12 -1.27 -5.92 7.35
CA SER A 12 -1.49 -6.99 8.31
C SER A 12 -2.79 -6.78 9.08
N ILE A 13 -3.21 -7.79 9.85
CA ILE A 13 -4.35 -7.69 10.78
C ILE A 13 -3.86 -8.03 12.18
N ARG A 14 -4.40 -7.35 13.19
CA ARG A 14 -4.14 -7.65 14.60
C ARG A 14 -5.39 -7.46 15.44
N ARG A 15 -5.62 -8.33 16.43
CA ARG A 15 -6.72 -8.12 17.37
C ARG A 15 -6.45 -6.93 18.27
N ALA A 16 -7.50 -6.19 18.60
CA ALA A 16 -7.44 -5.06 19.53
C ALA A 16 -6.98 -5.46 20.94
N TYR A 17 -7.10 -6.74 21.29
CA TYR A 17 -6.72 -7.29 22.59
C TYR A 17 -5.28 -7.81 22.64
N GLU A 18 -4.59 -7.83 21.50
CA GLU A 18 -3.15 -8.07 21.45
C GLU A 18 -2.39 -6.76 21.65
N ASP A 19 -1.17 -6.87 22.17
CA ASP A 19 -0.33 -5.70 22.38
C ASP A 19 0.21 -5.14 21.05
N PRO A 20 0.32 -3.81 20.91
CA PRO A 20 0.97 -3.20 19.77
C PRO A 20 2.44 -3.61 19.67
N SER A 21 2.90 -3.88 18.45
CA SER A 21 4.28 -4.21 18.10
C SER A 21 4.90 -3.05 17.33
N VAL A 22 6.21 -2.93 17.43
CA VAL A 22 7.00 -1.94 16.68
C VAL A 22 6.90 -2.13 15.16
N ASP A 23 6.61 -3.35 14.71
CA ASP A 23 6.49 -3.69 13.29
C ASP A 23 5.11 -3.36 12.68
N ASP A 24 4.16 -2.87 13.48
CA ASP A 24 2.79 -2.65 13.04
C ASP A 24 2.63 -1.45 12.11
N GLY A 25 3.58 -0.53 12.11
CA GLY A 25 3.52 0.69 11.32
C GLY A 25 2.26 1.52 11.62
N TYR A 26 1.49 1.83 10.58
CA TYR A 26 0.27 2.64 10.63
C TYR A 26 -0.93 1.80 11.10
N ARG A 27 -1.39 2.02 12.33
CA ARG A 27 -2.43 1.23 13.00
C ARG A 27 -3.80 1.86 12.82
N VAL A 28 -4.71 1.11 12.18
CA VAL A 28 -6.05 1.59 11.83
C VAL A 28 -7.10 0.67 12.42
N LEU A 29 -7.96 1.17 13.31
CA LEU A 29 -9.12 0.42 13.77
C LEU A 29 -10.18 0.38 12.66
N VAL A 30 -10.66 -0.81 12.32
CA VAL A 30 -11.62 -1.03 11.22
C VAL A 30 -12.97 -1.59 11.68
N ASP A 31 -13.19 -1.63 13.00
CA ASP A 31 -14.48 -2.00 13.57
C ASP A 31 -15.38 -0.76 13.67
N ARG A 32 -16.67 -0.97 13.42
CA ARG A 32 -17.69 0.06 13.62
C ARG A 32 -17.84 0.46 15.08
N LEU A 33 -17.59 -0.51 15.98
CA LEU A 33 -17.69 -0.35 17.42
C LEU A 33 -16.29 -0.35 18.04
N TRP A 34 -16.11 0.50 19.03
CA TRP A 34 -14.86 0.51 19.79
C TRP A 34 -14.70 -0.81 20.59
N PRO A 35 -13.51 -1.44 20.60
CA PRO A 35 -13.24 -2.64 21.37
C PRO A 35 -13.48 -2.42 22.88
N ARG A 36 -14.28 -3.30 23.50
CA ARG A 36 -14.66 -3.14 24.92
C ARG A 36 -13.43 -3.24 25.82
N GLY A 37 -13.39 -2.41 26.87
CA GLY A 37 -12.31 -2.44 27.86
C GLY A 37 -10.94 -1.98 27.36
N ARG A 38 -10.85 -1.39 26.16
CA ARG A 38 -9.61 -0.83 25.62
C ARG A 38 -9.68 0.68 25.61
N SER A 39 -8.58 1.34 25.96
CA SER A 39 -8.47 2.81 25.91
C SER A 39 -7.83 3.23 24.58
N LYS A 40 -7.99 4.52 24.21
CA LYS A 40 -7.30 5.08 23.02
C LYS A 40 -5.78 4.89 23.12
N GLY A 41 -5.22 5.12 24.30
CA GLY A 41 -3.79 4.95 24.56
C GLY A 41 -3.32 3.50 24.48
N SER A 42 -4.11 2.53 24.97
CA SER A 42 -3.70 1.12 24.95
C SER A 42 -3.61 0.56 23.53
N LEU A 43 -4.47 1.02 22.61
CA LEU A 43 -4.50 0.50 21.25
C LEU A 43 -3.43 1.12 20.34
N LYS A 44 -2.83 2.26 20.73
CA LYS A 44 -1.85 3.01 19.93
C LYS A 44 -2.28 3.12 18.46
N LEU A 45 -3.50 3.62 18.23
CA LEU A 45 -4.06 3.78 16.90
C LEU A 45 -3.65 5.12 16.32
N ASP A 46 -3.29 5.14 15.04
CA ASP A 46 -3.14 6.36 14.26
C ASP A 46 -4.50 6.87 13.77
N GLN A 47 -5.42 5.95 13.44
CA GLN A 47 -6.73 6.30 12.88
C GLN A 47 -7.81 5.27 13.26
N TRP A 48 -9.07 5.74 13.29
CA TRP A 48 -10.26 4.90 13.35
C TRP A 48 -11.08 5.09 12.07
N ALA A 49 -11.11 4.06 11.21
CA ALA A 49 -11.81 4.04 9.92
C ALA A 49 -13.11 3.25 10.03
N ARG A 50 -14.05 3.72 10.86
CA ARG A 50 -15.34 3.05 11.12
C ARG A 50 -16.20 2.92 9.85
N GLU A 51 -15.98 3.78 8.86
CA GLU A 51 -16.68 3.83 7.59
C GLU A 51 -16.31 2.63 6.68
N LEU A 52 -15.14 2.02 6.91
CA LEU A 52 -14.74 0.79 6.21
C LEU A 52 -15.38 -0.46 6.81
N ALA A 53 -15.94 -0.40 8.01
CA ALA A 53 -16.63 -1.53 8.61
C ALA A 53 -17.86 -1.96 7.76
N PRO A 54 -18.28 -3.24 7.82
CA PRO A 54 -19.53 -3.65 7.20
C PRO A 54 -20.71 -2.86 7.76
N THR A 55 -21.75 -2.68 6.95
CA THR A 55 -22.99 -2.04 7.39
C THR A 55 -23.60 -2.75 8.60
N ASP A 56 -24.42 -2.03 9.38
CA ASP A 56 -25.08 -2.61 10.55
C ASP A 56 -26.01 -3.78 10.17
N GLU A 57 -26.63 -3.71 9.00
CA GLU A 57 -27.47 -4.78 8.45
C GLU A 57 -26.62 -6.02 8.13
N LEU A 58 -25.53 -5.86 7.37
CA LEU A 58 -24.66 -6.96 7.00
C LEU A 58 -23.99 -7.61 8.23
N ARG A 59 -23.56 -6.80 9.20
CA ARG A 59 -22.97 -7.27 10.47
C ARG A 59 -23.98 -8.09 11.29
N LYS A 60 -25.23 -7.63 11.39
CA LYS A 60 -26.30 -8.35 12.10
C LYS A 60 -26.66 -9.65 11.38
N TRP A 61 -26.75 -9.60 10.05
CA TRP A 61 -27.07 -10.77 9.24
C TRP A 61 -25.99 -11.86 9.33
N PHE A 62 -24.71 -11.47 9.26
CA PHE A 62 -23.61 -12.43 9.37
C PHE A 62 -23.57 -13.12 10.72
N ALA A 63 -23.82 -12.38 11.81
CA ALA A 63 -23.87 -12.87 13.19
C ALA A 63 -22.66 -13.72 13.66
N HIS A 64 -21.54 -13.70 12.93
CA HIS A 64 -20.39 -14.62 13.08
C HIS A 64 -20.73 -16.09 12.84
N ASP A 65 -21.71 -16.37 12.00
CA ASP A 65 -22.02 -17.72 11.53
C ASP A 65 -21.07 -18.12 10.39
N PRO A 66 -20.20 -19.13 10.58
CA PRO A 66 -19.29 -19.59 9.54
C PRO A 66 -20.00 -20.07 8.27
N GLN A 67 -21.25 -20.54 8.36
CA GLN A 67 -22.03 -20.96 7.19
C GLN A 67 -22.33 -19.78 6.26
N HIS A 68 -22.44 -18.57 6.82
CA HIS A 68 -22.68 -17.35 6.07
C HIS A 68 -21.40 -16.67 5.57
N TRP A 69 -20.23 -17.23 5.87
CA TRP A 69 -18.95 -16.57 5.61
C TRP A 69 -18.73 -16.22 4.14
N GLU A 70 -18.93 -17.18 3.23
CA GLU A 70 -18.69 -16.94 1.81
C GLU A 70 -19.59 -15.83 1.26
N VAL A 71 -20.86 -15.84 1.63
CA VAL A 71 -21.83 -14.81 1.23
C VAL A 71 -21.53 -13.46 1.89
N PHE A 72 -21.11 -13.45 3.16
CA PHE A 72 -20.66 -12.24 3.85
C PHE A 72 -19.48 -11.61 3.10
N GLN A 73 -18.49 -12.41 2.73
CA GLN A 73 -17.34 -11.95 1.97
C GLN A 73 -17.73 -11.31 0.63
N GLN A 74 -18.71 -11.88 -0.08
CA GLN A 74 -19.22 -11.32 -1.34
C GLN A 74 -19.94 -9.98 -1.11
N ARG A 75 -20.90 -9.94 -0.18
CA ARG A 75 -21.66 -8.73 0.15
C ARG A 75 -20.76 -7.61 0.64
N TYR A 76 -19.83 -7.91 1.55
CA TYR A 76 -18.92 -6.91 2.09
C TYR A 76 -17.96 -6.37 1.02
N ARG A 77 -17.45 -7.22 0.11
CA ARG A 77 -16.66 -6.73 -1.03
C ARG A 77 -17.47 -5.80 -1.92
N SER A 78 -18.77 -6.05 -2.11
CA SER A 78 -19.66 -5.15 -2.84
C SER A 78 -19.75 -3.79 -2.16
N GLU A 79 -19.98 -3.73 -0.84
CA GLU A 79 -19.99 -2.47 -0.09
C GLU A 79 -18.66 -1.70 -0.23
N LEU A 80 -17.53 -2.41 -0.24
CA LEU A 80 -16.20 -1.79 -0.39
C LEU A 80 -15.94 -1.18 -1.78
N THR A 81 -16.81 -1.41 -2.77
CA THR A 81 -16.73 -0.77 -4.10
C THR A 81 -17.35 0.62 -4.15
N GLU A 82 -18.05 1.03 -3.09
CA GLU A 82 -18.59 2.39 -2.98
C GLU A 82 -17.46 3.42 -3.06
N ALA A 83 -17.70 4.52 -3.78
CA ALA A 83 -16.68 5.53 -4.07
C ALA A 83 -16.03 6.10 -2.81
N GLU A 84 -16.81 6.36 -1.76
CA GLU A 84 -16.34 6.87 -0.48
C GLU A 84 -15.39 5.88 0.23
N LYS A 85 -15.72 4.58 0.22
CA LYS A 85 -14.88 3.54 0.83
C LYS A 85 -13.60 3.31 0.02
N LEU A 86 -13.68 3.34 -1.30
CA LEU A 86 -12.52 3.29 -2.18
C LEU A 86 -11.56 4.45 -1.92
N GLN A 87 -12.08 5.68 -1.85
CA GLN A 87 -11.29 6.88 -1.54
C GLN A 87 -10.65 6.77 -0.15
N LEU A 88 -11.41 6.34 0.86
CA LEU A 88 -10.86 6.16 2.21
C LEU A 88 -9.73 5.12 2.23
N MET A 89 -9.89 3.98 1.55
CA MET A 89 -8.79 2.99 1.44
C MET A 89 -7.55 3.57 0.75
N GLN A 90 -7.72 4.39 -0.29
CA GLN A 90 -6.60 5.07 -0.95
C GLN A 90 -5.91 6.07 -0.01
N LEU A 91 -6.68 6.84 0.75
CA LEU A 91 -6.16 7.78 1.75
C LEU A 91 -5.37 7.06 2.85
N LEU A 92 -5.86 5.91 3.33
CA LEU A 92 -5.11 5.10 4.30
C LEU A 92 -3.77 4.63 3.73
N LEU A 93 -3.75 4.17 2.48
CA LEU A 93 -2.52 3.77 1.78
C LEU A 93 -1.54 4.95 1.62
N ALA A 94 -2.06 6.15 1.34
CA ALA A 94 -1.25 7.36 1.22
C ALA A 94 -0.69 7.82 2.58
N ASN A 95 -1.53 7.86 3.63
CA ASN A 95 -1.15 8.29 4.99
C ASN A 95 -0.14 7.35 5.65
N ALA A 96 -0.15 6.07 5.27
CA ALA A 96 0.88 5.13 5.69
C ALA A 96 2.28 5.53 5.18
N ALA A 97 2.36 6.30 4.08
CA ALA A 97 3.59 6.81 3.49
C ALA A 97 4.64 5.70 3.24
N GLY A 98 4.17 4.54 2.77
CA GLY A 98 5.01 3.37 2.51
C GLY A 98 5.38 2.53 3.75
N ARG A 99 4.95 2.93 4.94
CA ARG A 99 5.02 2.08 6.15
C ARG A 99 4.01 0.93 6.05
N PRO A 100 4.24 -0.20 6.73
CA PRO A 100 3.21 -1.22 6.92
C PRO A 100 1.94 -0.62 7.52
N ILE A 101 0.79 -1.17 7.17
CA ILE A 101 -0.51 -0.87 7.76
C ILE A 101 -0.94 -2.09 8.59
N THR A 102 -1.43 -1.86 9.80
CA THR A 102 -2.03 -2.89 10.63
C THR A 102 -3.49 -2.55 10.84
N LEU A 103 -4.38 -3.39 10.30
CA LEU A 103 -5.82 -3.28 10.51
C LEU A 103 -6.16 -3.93 11.85
N VAL A 104 -6.61 -3.12 12.80
CA VAL A 104 -6.96 -3.53 14.15
C VAL A 104 -8.45 -3.86 14.20
N TYR A 105 -8.79 -5.03 14.75
CA TYR A 105 -10.18 -5.51 14.84
C TYR A 105 -10.50 -6.14 16.19
N GLY A 106 -11.77 -6.16 16.60
CA GLY A 106 -12.22 -6.58 17.93
C GLY A 106 -12.93 -7.94 17.97
N ALA A 107 -13.11 -8.62 16.84
CA ALA A 107 -13.73 -9.94 16.80
C ALA A 107 -12.90 -10.99 17.57
N LYS A 108 -13.59 -12.01 18.12
CA LYS A 108 -12.92 -13.18 18.72
C LYS A 108 -12.48 -14.19 17.65
N ASP A 109 -13.26 -14.34 16.58
CA ASP A 109 -12.91 -15.19 15.45
C ASP A 109 -11.84 -14.50 14.59
N GLU A 110 -10.69 -15.16 14.48
CA GLU A 110 -9.52 -14.66 13.74
C GLU A 110 -9.57 -14.98 12.24
N GLN A 111 -10.40 -15.95 11.85
CA GLN A 111 -10.51 -16.44 10.48
C GLN A 111 -11.71 -15.82 9.75
N HIS A 112 -12.85 -15.68 10.44
CA HIS A 112 -14.11 -15.18 9.86
C HIS A 112 -14.46 -13.80 10.40
N ASN A 113 -13.70 -12.79 9.99
CA ASN A 113 -13.95 -11.39 10.35
C ASN A 113 -13.71 -10.43 9.18
N GLN A 114 -14.31 -9.24 9.26
CA GLN A 114 -14.21 -8.18 8.26
C GLN A 114 -12.76 -7.78 7.93
N ALA A 115 -11.84 -7.81 8.90
CA ALA A 115 -10.47 -7.37 8.68
C ALA A 115 -9.71 -8.29 7.73
N VAL A 116 -10.04 -9.60 7.73
CA VAL A 116 -9.49 -10.57 6.76
C VAL A 116 -9.85 -10.16 5.32
N VAL A 117 -11.11 -9.82 5.09
CA VAL A 117 -11.61 -9.40 3.76
C VAL A 117 -11.01 -8.06 3.36
N LEU A 118 -11.02 -7.09 4.28
CA LEU A 118 -10.51 -5.75 4.02
C LEU A 118 -9.02 -5.76 3.72
N ARG A 119 -8.22 -6.56 4.44
CA ARG A 119 -6.78 -6.78 4.15
C ARG A 119 -6.58 -7.24 2.71
N GLU A 120 -7.37 -8.22 2.25
CA GLU A 120 -7.26 -8.75 0.90
C GLU A 120 -7.59 -7.68 -0.15
N VAL A 121 -8.69 -6.94 0.04
CA VAL A 121 -9.12 -5.86 -0.86
C VAL A 121 -8.08 -4.76 -0.92
N MET A 122 -7.61 -4.26 0.22
CA MET A 122 -6.60 -3.20 0.27
C MET A 122 -5.25 -3.67 -0.30
N SER A 123 -4.87 -4.94 -0.11
CA SER A 123 -3.64 -5.49 -0.70
C SER A 123 -3.74 -5.52 -2.23
N LYS A 124 -4.89 -5.95 -2.78
CA LYS A 124 -5.15 -5.91 -4.22
C LYS A 124 -5.14 -4.47 -4.75
N LEU A 125 -5.75 -3.54 -4.03
CA LEU A 125 -5.77 -2.12 -4.38
C LEU A 125 -4.36 -1.53 -4.39
N HIS A 126 -3.56 -1.79 -3.37
CA HIS A 126 -2.17 -1.35 -3.27
C HIS A 126 -1.35 -1.85 -4.48
N LEU A 127 -1.44 -3.15 -4.80
CA LEU A 127 -0.75 -3.71 -5.97
C LEU A 127 -1.18 -3.05 -7.29
N LYS A 128 -2.47 -2.74 -7.46
CA LYS A 128 -2.96 -2.02 -8.65
C LYS A 128 -2.35 -0.62 -8.74
N ILE A 129 -2.38 0.14 -7.64
CA ILE A 129 -1.83 1.50 -7.58
C ILE A 129 -0.33 1.49 -7.85
N THR A 130 0.43 0.61 -7.17
CA THR A 130 1.88 0.51 -7.37
C THR A 130 2.24 0.13 -8.80
N LYS A 131 1.52 -0.80 -9.43
CA LYS A 131 1.75 -1.17 -10.83
C LYS A 131 1.53 0.02 -11.78
N ILE A 132 0.46 0.79 -11.57
CA ILE A 132 0.16 1.98 -12.39
C ILE A 132 1.25 3.04 -12.21
N LEU A 133 1.64 3.34 -10.97
CA LEU A 133 2.68 4.33 -10.67
C LEU A 133 4.04 3.93 -11.25
N VAL A 134 4.46 2.67 -11.11
CA VAL A 134 5.73 2.18 -11.67
C VAL A 134 5.71 2.22 -13.20
N ALA A 135 4.58 1.89 -13.84
CA ALA A 135 4.42 2.00 -15.28
C ALA A 135 4.52 3.46 -15.75
N ALA A 136 3.87 4.39 -15.05
CA ALA A 136 3.92 5.81 -15.35
C ALA A 136 5.32 6.42 -15.15
N SER A 137 6.02 6.07 -14.07
CA SER A 137 7.40 6.53 -13.82
C SER A 137 8.40 5.95 -14.82
N SER A 138 8.22 4.71 -15.27
CA SER A 138 9.07 4.10 -16.31
C SER A 138 8.88 4.79 -17.67
N ALA A 139 7.63 5.13 -18.02
CA ALA A 139 7.34 5.90 -19.23
C ALA A 139 7.90 7.32 -19.15
N MET A 140 7.78 7.99 -18.00
CA MET A 140 8.32 9.34 -17.79
C MET A 140 9.86 9.36 -17.80
N MET A 141 10.51 8.33 -17.23
CA MET A 141 11.96 8.13 -17.39
C MET A 141 12.31 7.96 -18.88
N ALA A 142 11.64 7.07 -19.62
CA ALA A 142 11.93 6.82 -21.04
C ALA A 142 11.79 8.08 -21.92
N ILE A 143 10.88 9.00 -21.60
CA ILE A 143 10.68 10.26 -22.33
C ILE A 143 11.80 11.27 -22.06
N PHE A 144 12.45 11.25 -20.88
CA PHE A 144 13.55 12.15 -20.54
C PHE A 144 14.94 11.66 -20.96
N HIS A 145 15.08 10.46 -21.56
CA HIS A 145 16.35 10.04 -22.17
C HIS A 145 16.48 10.59 -23.60
N VAL A 146 16.61 11.91 -23.74
CA VAL A 146 17.57 12.40 -24.74
C VAL A 146 18.92 12.03 -24.16
N THR A 147 19.51 10.93 -24.62
CA THR A 147 20.78 10.43 -24.11
C THR A 147 21.84 11.53 -24.26
N PRO A 148 22.39 12.11 -23.18
CA PRO A 148 23.49 13.05 -23.30
C PRO A 148 24.73 12.39 -23.93
N THR A 149 24.76 11.05 -23.96
CA THR A 149 25.83 10.25 -24.56
C THR A 149 25.98 10.50 -26.06
N ALA A 150 24.91 10.70 -26.83
CA ALA A 150 25.03 10.90 -28.27
C ALA A 150 25.69 12.25 -28.61
N ALA A 151 25.34 13.31 -27.89
CA ALA A 151 25.93 14.64 -28.06
C ALA A 151 27.41 14.67 -27.62
N ILE A 152 27.75 13.99 -26.52
CA ILE A 152 29.12 13.90 -26.03
C ILE A 152 30.00 13.09 -27.00
N GLN A 153 29.50 11.99 -27.57
CA GLN A 153 30.27 11.20 -28.54
C GLN A 153 30.47 11.92 -29.86
N LEU A 154 29.49 12.70 -30.32
CA LEU A 154 29.63 13.51 -31.53
C LEU A 154 30.68 14.61 -31.32
N ALA A 155 30.62 15.34 -30.19
CA ALA A 155 31.59 16.38 -29.87
C ALA A 155 33.02 15.83 -29.68
N ILE A 156 33.17 14.65 -29.04
CA ILE A 156 34.48 13.98 -28.90
C ILE A 156 35.00 13.52 -30.27
N SER A 157 34.13 13.07 -31.18
CA SER A 157 34.53 12.68 -32.54
C SER A 157 34.94 13.87 -33.42
N GLU A 158 34.25 15.01 -33.29
CA GLU A 158 34.61 16.26 -33.98
C GLU A 158 35.92 16.84 -33.46
N LEU A 159 36.15 16.81 -32.13
CA LEU A 159 37.41 17.23 -31.53
C LEU A 159 38.59 16.34 -31.95
N ARG A 160 38.35 15.04 -32.17
CA ARG A 160 39.37 14.10 -32.66
C ARG A 160 39.69 14.32 -34.16
N ASN A 161 38.71 14.74 -34.97
CA ASN A 161 38.90 15.04 -36.39
C ASN A 161 39.40 16.47 -36.68
N SER A 162 39.35 17.39 -35.71
CA SER A 162 39.77 18.80 -35.86
C SER A 162 41.29 19.06 -35.79
N GLY A 163 42.16 18.03 -35.70
CA GLY A 163 43.60 18.20 -35.95
C GLY A 163 44.40 19.09 -34.98
N TYR A 164 43.92 19.39 -33.77
CA TYR A 164 44.64 20.22 -32.78
C TYR A 164 45.62 19.40 -31.94
N ALA A 165 46.53 18.66 -32.57
CA ALA A 165 47.63 17.95 -31.92
C ALA A 165 48.95 18.20 -32.65
N ARG A 166 49.45 19.44 -32.60
CA ARG A 166 50.87 19.75 -32.84
C ARG A 166 51.34 20.86 -31.91
N ARG A 167 52.16 20.48 -30.94
CA ARG A 167 53.30 21.25 -30.39
C ARG A 167 54.19 20.24 -29.65
N ARG A 168 55.06 19.53 -30.38
CA ARG A 168 56.54 19.68 -30.31
C ARG A 168 57.02 20.32 -29.00
N ILE A 169 57.54 19.48 -28.11
CA ILE A 169 58.52 19.87 -27.09
C ILE A 169 59.84 19.24 -27.56
N CYS A 170 60.72 20.08 -28.12
CA CYS A 170 62.16 19.84 -28.11
C CYS A 170 62.71 20.66 -26.95
N CYS A 171 63.38 19.99 -26.01
CA CYS A 171 64.59 20.39 -25.31
C CYS A 171 65.09 19.15 -24.55
#